data_AF-A0A699WC22-F1
#
_entry.id   AF-A0A699WC22-F1
#
_cell.length_a   1.000
_cell.length_b   1.000
_cell.length_c   1.000
_cell.angle_alpha   90.00
_cell.angle_beta   90.00
_cell.angle_gamma   90.00
#
_symmetry.space_group_name_H-M   'P 1'
#
loop_
_entity.id
_entity.type
_entity.pdbx_description
1 polymer ?
#
loop_
_entity_poly.entity_id
_entity_poly.type
_entity_poly.pdbx_seq_one_letter_code
_entity_poly.pdbx_strand_id
1 'polypeptide(L)'
;MGLWYPKDIGFKLTAFLDSDHAGCLDSCKSTSGGVKFLGGDKLVSWSSKKQDPDLFTKALPVEWFQYLFRRLGMRCLTPAELEALENESA
;
A
#
# COMPACT_ATOMS: atom_id res chain seq x y z
N MET A 1 26.97 -8.25 -0.58
CA MET A 1 28.15 -7.34 -0.60
C MET A 1 27.70 -5.96 -0.20
N GLY A 2 28.35 -5.32 0.78
CA GLY A 2 28.05 -3.96 1.24
C GLY A 2 29.19 -3.01 0.91
N LEU A 3 28.86 -1.74 0.66
CA LEU A 3 29.84 -0.68 0.39
C LEU A 3 30.02 0.16 1.66
N TRP A 4 31.25 0.19 2.19
CA TRP A 4 31.58 0.93 3.40
C TRP A 4 32.04 2.35 3.06
N TYR A 5 31.48 3.34 3.76
CA TYR A 5 31.88 4.75 3.63
C TYR A 5 32.35 5.29 4.99
N PRO A 6 33.46 6.05 5.04
CA PRO A 6 33.90 6.73 6.25
C PRO A 6 32.87 7.78 6.69
N LYS A 7 32.56 7.84 7.98
CA LYS A 7 31.50 8.68 8.56
C LYS A 7 31.81 10.19 8.47
N ASP A 8 33.08 10.55 8.28
CA ASP A 8 33.59 11.89 8.55
C ASP A 8 33.98 12.67 7.29
N ILE A 9 33.87 12.04 6.12
CA ILE A 9 34.05 12.71 4.84
C ILE A 9 32.70 13.33 4.50
N GLY A 10 32.66 14.59 4.03
CA GLY A 10 31.45 15.38 3.75
C GLY A 10 30.48 14.83 2.69
N PHE A 11 30.41 13.51 2.51
CA PHE A 11 29.44 12.79 1.73
C PHE A 11 28.08 12.81 2.40
N LYS A 12 27.28 13.82 2.07
CA LYS A 12 25.86 13.87 2.41
C LYS A 12 25.10 12.83 1.58
N LEU A 13 24.52 11.83 2.23
CA LEU A 13 23.57 10.90 1.62
C LEU A 13 22.17 11.52 1.69
N THR A 14 21.55 11.74 0.54
CA THR A 14 20.17 12.26 0.43
C THR A 14 19.33 11.20 -0.27
N ALA A 15 18.19 10.83 0.32
CA ALA A 15 17.27 9.88 -0.30
C ALA A 15 15.88 10.51 -0.41
N PHE A 16 15.22 10.29 -1.54
CA PHE A 16 13.83 10.66 -1.78
C PHE A 16 13.01 9.40 -2.03
N LEU A 17 11.78 9.40 -1.54
CA LEU A 17 10.80 8.35 -1.74
C LEU A 17 9.53 9.00 -2.26
N ASP A 18 8.92 8.35 -3.24
CA ASP A 18 7.64 8.75 -3.80
C ASP A 18 6.71 7.54 -3.85
N SER A 19 5.42 7.79 -3.70
CA SER A 19 4.39 6.76 -3.85
C SER A 19 3.27 7.37 -4.67
N ASP A 20 3.08 6.88 -5.89
CA ASP A 20 1.89 7.21 -6.65
C ASP A 20 0.72 6.38 -6.11
N HIS A 21 -0.40 7.04 -5.82
CA HIS A 21 -1.66 6.33 -5.71
C HIS A 21 -2.26 6.29 -7.10
N ALA A 22 -1.79 5.34 -7.92
CA ALA A 22 -2.25 5.25 -9.30
C ALA A 22 -3.74 4.85 -9.31
N GLY A 23 -4.61 5.83 -9.63
CA GLY A 23 -6.01 5.61 -10.00
C GLY A 23 -6.18 4.96 -11.38
N CYS A 24 -5.30 4.01 -11.72
CA CYS A 24 -5.36 3.28 -12.98
C CYS A 24 -6.56 2.33 -12.94
N LEU A 25 -7.59 2.63 -13.73
CA LEU A 25 -8.86 1.89 -13.79
C LEU A 25 -8.65 0.38 -14.02
N ASP A 26 -7.62 0.01 -14.80
CA ASP A 26 -7.37 -1.37 -15.22
C ASP A 26 -6.57 -2.19 -14.22
N SER A 27 -5.87 -1.55 -13.27
CA SER A 27 -4.96 -2.28 -12.39
C SER A 27 -5.03 -1.89 -10.91
N CYS A 28 -5.50 -0.69 -10.57
CA CYS A 28 -5.50 -0.16 -9.19
C CYS A 28 -4.16 -0.37 -8.46
N LYS A 29 -3.02 -0.41 -9.18
CA LYS A 29 -1.71 -0.73 -8.60
C LYS A 29 -0.95 0.54 -8.31
N SER A 30 -0.65 0.78 -7.03
CA SER A 30 0.30 1.81 -6.63
C SER A 30 1.74 1.36 -6.90
N THR A 31 2.59 2.31 -7.25
CA THR A 31 4.03 2.15 -7.47
C THR A 31 4.77 3.02 -6.46
N SER A 32 5.70 2.42 -5.73
CA SER A 32 6.62 3.17 -4.89
C SER A 32 7.96 3.33 -5.59
N GLY A 33 8.45 4.56 -5.68
CA GLY A 33 9.75 4.92 -6.22
C GLY A 33 10.70 5.39 -5.13
N GLY A 34 11.99 5.19 -5.34
CA GLY A 34 13.02 5.67 -4.44
C GLY A 34 14.30 6.00 -5.17
N VAL A 35 14.97 7.06 -4.73
CA VAL A 35 16.20 7.54 -5.33
C VAL A 35 17.19 7.99 -4.26
N LYS A 36 18.47 7.65 -4.42
CA LYS A 36 19.52 7.95 -3.45
C LYS A 36 20.68 8.68 -4.14
N PHE A 37 21.08 9.80 -3.54
CA PHE A 37 22.17 10.66 -3.97
C PHE A 37 23.27 10.71 -2.92
N LEU A 38 24.53 10.80 -3.37
CA LEU A 38 25.70 10.95 -2.52
C LEU A 38 26.44 12.24 -2.88
N GLY A 39 26.79 13.06 -1.89
CA GLY A 39 27.48 14.34 -2.13
C GLY A 39 26.59 15.41 -2.78
N GLY A 40 25.26 15.26 -2.69
CA GLY A 40 24.28 16.23 -3.20
C GLY A 40 23.67 15.83 -4.54
N ASP A 41 24.48 15.75 -5.59
CA ASP A 41 24.04 15.63 -6.98
C ASP A 41 24.35 14.26 -7.63
N LYS A 42 25.18 13.41 -7.01
CA LYS A 42 25.56 12.11 -7.60
C LYS A 42 24.54 11.03 -7.28
N LEU A 43 23.75 10.62 -8.27
CA LEU A 43 22.84 9.48 -8.18
C LEU A 43 23.63 8.18 -7.98
N VAL A 44 23.38 7.46 -6.88
CA VAL A 44 24.07 6.19 -6.58
C VAL A 44 23.15 4.98 -6.76
N SER A 45 21.85 5.14 -6.50
CA SER A 45 20.88 4.07 -6.71
C SER A 45 19.48 4.61 -6.92
N TRP A 46 18.68 3.90 -7.69
CA TRP A 46 17.25 4.10 -7.80
C TRP A 46 16.54 2.74 -7.70
N SER A 47 15.29 2.76 -7.24
CA SER A 47 14.44 1.59 -7.15
C SER A 47 13.00 1.97 -7.49
N SER A 48 12.33 1.10 -8.23
CA SER A 48 10.88 1.17 -8.42
C SER A 48 10.30 -0.18 -8.03
N LYS A 49 9.24 -0.16 -7.22
CA LYS A 49 8.52 -1.35 -6.78
C LYS A 49 7.05 -1.20 -7.10
N LYS A 50 6.54 -2.13 -7.90
CA LYS A 50 5.12 -2.29 -8.17
C LYS A 50 4.49 -3.03 -6.99
N GLN A 51 3.37 -2.54 -6.45
CA GLN A 51 2.60 -3.28 -5.45
C GLN A 51 1.97 -4.51 -6.11
N ASP A 52 2.07 -5.66 -5.44
CA ASP A 52 1.41 -6.87 -5.89
C ASP A 52 -0.11 -6.74 -5.70
N PRO A 53 -0.92 -6.92 -6.75
CA PRO A 53 -2.38 -6.86 -6.63
C PRO A 53 -2.91 -7.96 -5.70
N ASP A 54 -2.19 -9.08 -5.64
CA ASP A 54 -2.60 -10.33 -5.00
C ASP A 54 -2.86 -10.19 -3.49
N LEU A 55 -2.32 -9.13 -2.85
CA LEU A 55 -2.57 -8.82 -1.45
C LEU A 55 -3.93 -8.13 -1.21
N PHE A 56 -4.49 -7.48 -2.22
CA PHE A 56 -5.75 -6.73 -2.12
C PHE A 56 -6.88 -7.27 -3.00
N THR A 57 -6.59 -8.12 -3.99
CA THR A 57 -7.62 -8.73 -4.85
C THR A 57 -8.16 -10.06 -4.35
N LYS A 58 -7.52 -10.68 -3.35
CA LYS A 58 -8.07 -11.90 -2.74
C LYS A 58 -9.19 -11.50 -1.81
N ALA A 59 -10.41 -11.91 -2.15
CA ALA A 59 -11.54 -11.81 -1.24
C ALA A 59 -11.11 -12.41 0.11
N LEU A 60 -11.23 -11.62 1.18
CA LEU A 60 -11.00 -12.13 2.52
C LEU A 60 -11.94 -13.33 2.71
N PRO A 61 -11.45 -14.48 3.21
CA PRO A 61 -12.36 -15.55 3.59
C PRO A 61 -13.42 -14.97 4.52
N VAL A 62 -14.66 -15.43 4.39
CA VAL A 62 -15.81 -14.91 5.14
C VAL A 62 -15.51 -14.81 6.65
N GLU A 63 -14.75 -15.75 7.19
CA GLU A 63 -14.30 -15.75 8.59
C GLU A 63 -13.41 -14.56 8.96
N TRP A 64 -12.47 -14.18 8.09
CA TRP A 64 -11.60 -13.01 8.29
C TRP A 64 -12.37 -11.70 8.15
N PHE A 65 -13.32 -11.66 7.21
CA PHE A 65 -14.23 -10.53 7.05
C PHE A 65 -15.09 -10.33 8.30
N GLN A 66 -15.69 -11.40 8.83
CA GLN A 66 -16.46 -11.37 10.07
C GLN A 66 -15.61 -10.98 11.28
N TYR A 67 -14.39 -11.52 11.38
CA TYR A 67 -13.43 -11.15 12.43
C TYR A 67 -13.13 -9.64 12.42
N LEU A 68 -12.90 -9.08 11.23
CA LEU A 68 -12.58 -7.66 11.06
C LEU A 68 -13.76 -6.75 11.44
N PHE A 69 -14.97 -7.09 11.01
CA PHE A 69 -16.19 -6.36 11.39
C PHE A 69 -16.41 -6.37 12.90
N ARG A 70 -16.26 -7.54 13.53
CA ARG A 70 -16.37 -7.68 14.99
C ARG A 70 -15.31 -6.86 15.72
N ARG A 71 -14.08 -6.81 15.22
CA ARG A 71 -12.98 -6.02 15.80
C ARG A 71 -13.19 -4.51 15.64
N LEU A 72 -13.78 -4.09 14.52
CA LEU A 72 -14.11 -2.69 14.26
C LEU A 72 -15.42 -2.24 14.93
N GLY A 73 -16.14 -3.15 15.62
CA GLY A 73 -17.43 -2.85 16.23
C GLY A 73 -18.56 -2.64 15.22
N MET A 74 -18.37 -3.07 13.97
CA MET A 74 -19.38 -3.00 12.92
C MET A 74 -20.28 -4.24 12.97
N ARG A 75 -21.60 -4.03 12.85
CA ARG A 75 -22.57 -5.13 12.73
C ARG A 75 -22.58 -5.66 11.30
N CYS A 76 -22.40 -6.96 11.13
CA CYS A 76 -22.67 -7.62 9.85
C CYS A 76 -24.17 -7.85 9.72
N LEU A 77 -24.79 -7.34 8.65
CA LEU A 77 -26.18 -7.67 8.30
C LEU A 77 -26.20 -8.98 7.53
N THR A 78 -27.17 -9.84 7.85
CA THR A 78 -27.43 -11.03 7.05
C THR A 78 -28.09 -10.65 5.72
N PRO A 79 -28.00 -11.48 4.66
CA PRO A 79 -28.66 -11.19 3.38
C PRO A 79 -30.16 -10.93 3.53
N ALA A 80 -30.83 -11.64 4.44
CA ALA A 80 -32.25 -11.44 4.73
C ALA A 80 -32.56 -10.09 5.41
N GLU A 81 -31.68 -9.61 6.29
CA GLU A 81 -31.82 -8.28 6.90
C GLU A 81 -31.54 -7.16 5.90
N LEU A 82 -30.61 -7.38 4.96
CA LEU A 82 -30.33 -6.43 3.88
C LEU A 82 -31.52 -6.28 2.94
N GLU A 83 -32.14 -7.40 2.55
CA GLU A 83 -33.33 -7.43 1.70
C GLU A 83 -34.55 -6.83 2.42
N ALA A 84 -34.68 -7.05 3.74
CA ALA A 84 -35.71 -6.40 4.53
C ALA A 84 -35.55 -4.87 4.59
N LEU A 85 -34.30 -4.36 4.69
CA LEU A 85 -34.02 -2.91 4.72
C LEU A 85 -34.29 -2.22 3.38
N GLU A 86 -34.00 -2.92 2.28
CA GLU A 86 -34.23 -2.42 0.91
C GLU A 86 -35.72 -2.33 0.60
N ASN A 87 -36.51 -3.29 1.10
CA ASN A 87 -37.97 -3.30 0.93
C ASN A 87 -38.72 -2.37 1.91
N GLU A 88 -38.14 -2.01 3.06
CA GLU A 88 -38.70 -1.00 3.97
C GLU A 88 -38.51 0.44 3.47
N SER A 89 -37.61 0.66 2.51
CA SER A 89 -37.26 1.99 1.99
C SER A 89 -38.10 2.42 0.77
N ALA A 90 -39.06 1.58 0.34
CA ALA A 90 -39.95 1.78 -0.82
C ALA A 90 -41.40 2.02 -0.38
#